data_AF-A0A3M5SBA3-F1
#
_entry.id   AF-A0A3M5SBA3-F1
#
_cell.length_a   1.000
_cell.length_b   1.000
_cell.length_c   1.000
_cell.angle_alpha   90.00
_cell.angle_beta   90.00
_cell.angle_gamma   90.00
#
_symmetry.space_group_name_H-M   'P 1'
#
loop_
_entity.id
_entity.type
_entity.pdbx_description
1 polymer ?
#
loop_
_entity_poly.entity_id
_entity_poly.type
_entity_poly.pdbx_seq_one_letter_code
_entity_poly.pdbx_strand_id
1 'polypeptide(L)'
;MGLPPLHGFSDATDYYRRASSRYYLGQIQTPTLIIQSSDDPFVFPHSLPEPSELSSCTEFELHAKGGHVGFVDGSLRNPGYYLERRIPLWLSAAHQRENA
;
A
#
# COMPACT_ATOMS: atom_id res chain seq x y z
N MET A 1 8.92 24.96 9.27
CA MET A 1 7.72 25.84 9.35
C MET A 1 6.52 24.91 9.41
N GLY A 2 5.86 24.80 10.56
CA GLY A 2 4.71 23.91 10.76
C GLY A 2 3.42 24.59 10.33
N LEU A 3 2.50 23.84 9.73
CA LEU A 3 1.15 24.30 9.44
C LEU A 3 0.48 24.79 10.74
N PRO A 4 -0.23 25.93 10.73
CA PRO A 4 -1.04 26.36 11.86
C PRO A 4 -2.17 25.33 12.13
N PRO A 5 -2.80 25.36 13.32
CA PRO A 5 -3.88 24.43 13.66
C PRO A 5 -4.98 24.47 12.60
N LEU A 6 -4.99 23.46 11.73
CA LEU A 6 -5.99 23.28 10.70
C LEU A 6 -7.05 22.35 11.29
N HIS A 7 -8.32 22.72 11.22
CA HIS A 7 -9.46 21.81 11.48
C HIS A 7 -9.45 21.04 12.83
N GLY A 8 -8.85 21.59 13.89
CA GLY A 8 -8.85 20.95 15.23
C GLY A 8 -7.68 19.98 15.49
N PHE A 9 -6.62 20.05 14.69
CA PHE A 9 -5.34 19.39 14.97
C PHE A 9 -4.34 20.37 15.57
N SER A 10 -3.59 19.93 16.59
CA SER A 10 -2.66 20.80 17.32
C SER A 10 -1.43 21.21 16.51
N ASP A 11 -0.96 20.33 15.63
CA ASP A 11 0.14 20.55 14.69
C ASP A 11 0.12 19.49 13.58
N ALA A 12 1.08 19.55 12.66
CA ALA A 12 1.23 18.57 11.58
C ALA A 12 1.46 17.14 12.10
N THR A 13 2.20 16.98 13.21
CA THR A 13 2.44 15.67 13.82
C THR A 13 1.16 15.08 14.41
N ASP A 14 0.33 15.89 15.07
CA ASP A 14 -0.99 15.49 15.58
C ASP A 14 -1.93 15.09 14.44
N TYR A 15 -1.93 15.86 13.35
CA TYR A 15 -2.66 15.51 12.13
C TYR A 15 -2.20 14.15 11.59
N TYR A 16 -0.90 13.95 11.35
CA TYR A 16 -0.39 12.68 10.82
C TYR A 16 -0.63 11.51 11.78
N ARG A 17 -0.55 11.73 13.10
CA ARG A 17 -0.85 10.69 14.08
C ARG A 17 -2.31 10.23 14.01
N ARG A 18 -3.25 11.17 13.87
CA ARG A 18 -4.69 10.87 13.93
C ARG A 18 -5.28 10.46 12.59
N ALA A 19 -4.76 11.01 11.49
CA ALA A 19 -5.27 10.80 10.15
C ALA A 19 -4.52 9.72 9.36
N SER A 20 -3.39 9.22 9.86
CA SER A 20 -2.65 8.16 9.16
C SER A 20 -3.37 6.82 9.24
N SER A 21 -3.56 6.21 8.07
CA SER A 21 -4.09 4.86 7.94
C SER A 21 -3.19 3.79 8.59
N ARG A 22 -1.90 4.09 8.81
CA ARG A 22 -0.90 3.18 9.39
C ARG A 22 -1.37 2.51 10.69
N TYR A 23 -2.04 3.27 11.56
CA TYR A 23 -2.49 2.78 12.86
C TYR A 23 -3.69 1.82 12.79
N TYR A 24 -4.34 1.74 11.63
CA TYR A 24 -5.53 0.91 11.42
C TYR A 24 -5.23 -0.34 10.57
N LEU A 25 -4.05 -0.45 9.97
CA LEU A 25 -3.67 -1.60 9.12
C LEU A 25 -3.72 -2.92 9.89
N GLY A 26 -3.31 -2.92 11.15
CA GLY A 26 -3.36 -4.11 12.02
C GLY A 26 -4.78 -4.57 12.37
N GLN A 27 -5.79 -3.73 12.15
CA GLN A 27 -7.20 -4.03 12.42
C GLN A 27 -7.97 -4.52 11.19
N ILE A 28 -7.32 -4.62 10.03
CA ILE A 28 -7.93 -5.13 8.81
C ILE A 28 -8.34 -6.60 9.04
N GLN A 29 -9.63 -6.88 8.88
CA GLN A 29 -10.20 -8.23 9.00
C GLN A 29 -10.56 -8.85 7.66
N THR A 30 -10.66 -8.04 6.61
CA THR A 30 -10.91 -8.49 5.25
C THR A 30 -9.59 -8.83 4.57
N PRO A 31 -9.48 -9.94 3.80
CA PRO A 31 -8.32 -10.20 2.97
C PRO A 31 -7.96 -8.96 2.16
N THR A 32 -6.72 -8.49 2.27
CA THR A 32 -6.27 -7.23 1.67
C THR A 32 -4.90 -7.39 1.06
N LEU A 33 -4.73 -6.96 -0.19
CA LEU A 33 -3.42 -6.87 -0.85
C LEU A 33 -3.02 -5.40 -0.98
N ILE A 34 -1.83 -5.07 -0.48
CA ILE A 34 -1.20 -3.77 -0.64
C ILE A 34 0.01 -3.97 -1.54
N ILE A 35 0.03 -3.31 -2.70
CA ILE A 35 1.15 -3.30 -3.63
C ILE A 35 1.73 -1.89 -3.66
N GLN A 36 3.03 -1.76 -3.45
CA GLN A 36 3.71 -0.47 -3.46
C GLN A 36 5.08 -0.56 -4.14
N SER A 37 5.61 0.57 -4.60
CA SER A 37 6.96 0.67 -5.14
C SER A 37 7.87 1.55 -4.28
N SER A 38 9.14 1.17 -4.13
CA SER A 38 10.14 1.96 -3.40
C SER A 38 10.61 3.21 -4.14
N ASP A 39 10.42 3.26 -5.45
CA ASP A 39 10.72 4.42 -6.31
C ASP A 39 9.49 5.32 -6.55
N ASP A 40 8.41 5.18 -5.76
CA ASP A 40 7.27 6.08 -5.79
C ASP A 40 7.68 7.50 -5.33
N PRO A 41 7.54 8.54 -6.17
CA PRO A 41 7.93 9.91 -5.83
C PRO A 41 7.02 10.58 -4.78
N PHE A 42 5.87 9.98 -4.45
CA PHE A 42 4.89 10.52 -3.50
C PHE A 42 4.87 9.77 -2.17
N VAL A 43 5.20 8.47 -2.17
CA VAL A 43 5.22 7.64 -0.98
C VAL A 43 6.65 7.33 -0.57
N PHE A 44 7.15 8.09 0.41
CA PHE A 44 8.50 7.89 0.92
C PHE A 44 8.64 6.58 1.71
N PRO A 45 9.83 5.95 1.73
CA PRO A 45 10.07 4.67 2.41
C PRO A 45 9.67 4.66 3.89
N HIS A 46 9.86 5.77 4.61
CA HIS A 46 9.48 5.89 6.01
C HIS A 46 7.96 5.84 6.25
N SER A 47 7.16 6.04 5.19
CA SER A 47 5.69 5.96 5.24
C SER A 47 5.18 4.54 5.01
N LEU A 48 6.05 3.61 4.60
CA LEU A 48 5.69 2.21 4.41
C LEU A 48 5.44 1.54 5.77
N PRO A 49 4.45 0.64 5.85
CA PRO A 49 4.19 -0.11 7.07
C PRO A 49 5.30 -1.14 7.32
N GLU A 50 5.62 -1.33 8.59
CA GLU A 50 6.43 -2.46 9.04
C GLU A 50 5.58 -3.74 9.06
N PRO A 51 6.18 -4.92 8.86
CA PRO A 51 5.44 -6.19 8.90
C PRO A 51 4.65 -6.41 10.20
N SER A 52 5.12 -5.85 11.32
CA SER A 52 4.46 -5.94 12.63
C SER A 52 3.19 -5.07 12.75
N GLU A 53 2.99 -4.12 11.83
CA GLU A 53 1.83 -3.22 11.80
C GLU A 53 0.70 -3.75 10.92
N LEU A 54 0.96 -4.83 10.18
CA LEU A 54 0.01 -5.45 9.27
C LEU A 54 -0.80 -6.54 9.99
N SER A 55 -2.07 -6.67 9.61
CA SER A 55 -2.89 -7.79 10.06
C SER A 55 -2.43 -9.10 9.41
N SER A 56 -2.78 -10.25 10.00
CA SER A 56 -2.57 -11.57 9.38
C SER A 56 -3.34 -11.75 8.06
N CYS A 57 -4.32 -10.90 7.79
CA CYS A 57 -5.13 -10.90 6.57
C CYS A 57 -4.60 -9.93 5.50
N THR A 58 -3.50 -9.22 5.79
CA THR A 58 -2.90 -8.24 4.88
C THR A 58 -1.63 -8.79 4.26
N GLU A 59 -1.62 -8.86 2.93
CA GLU A 59 -0.45 -9.17 2.12
C GLU A 59 0.18 -7.84 1.64
N PHE A 60 1.49 -7.66 1.86
CA PHE A 60 2.21 -6.46 1.44
C PHE A 60 3.33 -6.82 0.47
N GLU A 61 3.28 -6.24 -0.72
CA GLU A 61 4.25 -6.44 -1.79
C GLU A 61 4.96 -5.12 -2.10
N LEU A 62 6.24 -5.05 -1.76
CA LEU A 62 7.11 -3.91 -2.09
C LEU A 62 7.97 -4.24 -3.31
N HIS A 63 7.79 -3.48 -4.38
CA HIS A 63 8.56 -3.58 -5.61
C HIS A 63 9.70 -2.58 -5.61
N ALA A 64 10.87 -2.96 -6.14
CA ALA A 64 12.01 -2.07 -6.24
C ALA A 64 11.79 -0.95 -7.28
N LYS A 65 10.99 -1.25 -8.31
CA LYS A 65 10.69 -0.37 -9.43
C LYS A 65 9.24 -0.52 -9.85
N GLY A 66 8.62 0.60 -10.20
CA GLY A 66 7.21 0.66 -10.54
C GLY A 66 6.68 2.08 -10.59
N GLY A 67 7.36 3.05 -9.97
CA GLY A 67 6.89 4.42 -9.80
C GLY A 67 5.54 4.46 -9.07
N HIS A 68 4.82 5.57 -9.21
CA HIS A 68 3.50 5.74 -8.60
C HIS A 68 2.39 4.87 -9.24
N VAL A 69 2.56 4.45 -10.50
CA VAL A 69 1.49 3.79 -11.28
C VAL A 69 1.99 2.80 -12.35
N GLY A 70 3.30 2.71 -12.55
CA GLY A 70 3.86 2.00 -13.69
C GLY A 70 3.75 0.48 -13.54
N PHE A 71 4.38 -0.09 -12.50
CA PHE A 71 4.54 -1.55 -12.33
C PHE A 71 4.76 -2.29 -13.68
N VAL A 72 5.49 -1.63 -14.59
CA VAL A 72 5.80 -2.15 -15.92
C VAL A 72 7.11 -2.90 -15.76
N ASP A 73 7.03 -4.21 -15.85
CA ASP A 73 8.16 -5.11 -15.91
C ASP A 73 8.46 -5.47 -17.38
N GLY A 74 9.45 -6.32 -17.64
CA GLY A 74 9.77 -6.78 -18.99
C GLY A 74 10.66 -5.80 -19.77
N SER A 75 10.62 -5.90 -21.11
CA SER A 75 11.50 -5.11 -21.98
C SER A 75 10.69 -4.06 -22.76
N LEU A 76 11.36 -3.02 -23.27
CA LEU A 76 10.74 -2.02 -24.17
C LEU A 76 9.99 -2.64 -25.36
N ARG A 77 10.38 -3.85 -25.79
CA ARG A 77 9.74 -4.59 -26.90
C ARG A 77 8.61 -5.52 -26.44
N ASN A 78 8.55 -5.83 -25.16
CA ASN A 78 7.49 -6.64 -24.55
C ASN A 78 7.26 -6.16 -23.11
N PRO A 79 6.50 -5.06 -22.93
CA PRO A 79 6.19 -4.54 -21.61
C PRO A 79 5.26 -5.52 -20.90
N GLY A 80 5.64 -5.91 -19.69
CA GLY A 80 4.83 -6.72 -18.80
C GLY A 80 4.08 -5.83 -17.82
N TYR A 81 2.75 -5.82 -17.88
CA TYR A 81 1.93 -5.10 -16.91
C TYR A 81 1.68 -5.96 -15.67
N TYR A 82 2.46 -5.75 -14.61
CA TYR A 82 2.40 -6.61 -13.43
C TYR A 82 1.04 -6.57 -12.73
N LEU A 83 0.49 -5.37 -12.50
CA LEU A 83 -0.79 -5.19 -11.82
C LEU A 83 -1.94 -5.91 -12.54
N GLU A 84 -1.97 -5.84 -13.87
CA GLU A 84 -3.01 -6.49 -14.69
C GLU A 84 -3.03 -8.01 -14.54
N ARG A 85 -1.87 -8.63 -14.24
CA ARG A 85 -1.79 -10.06 -13.95
C ARG A 85 -2.04 -10.36 -12.47
N ARG A 86 -1.47 -9.56 -11.58
CA ARG A 86 -1.43 -9.83 -10.14
C ARG A 86 -2.80 -9.65 -9.48
N ILE A 87 -3.51 -8.58 -9.82
CA ILE A 87 -4.80 -8.25 -9.19
C ILE A 87 -5.86 -9.33 -9.49
N PRO A 88 -6.11 -9.75 -10.74
CA PRO A 88 -7.09 -10.79 -11.02
C PRO A 88 -6.72 -12.14 -10.39
N LEU A 89 -5.43 -12.49 -10.38
CA LEU A 89 -4.94 -13.71 -9.75
C LEU A 89 -5.19 -13.71 -8.24
N TRP A 90 -4.91 -12.59 -7.57
CA TRP A 90 -5.17 -12.45 -6.14
C TRP A 90 -6.66 -12.53 -5.82
N LEU A 91 -7.52 -11.82 -6.58
CA LEU A 91 -8.96 -11.83 -6.39
C LEU A 91 -9.56 -13.23 -6.60
N SER A 92 -9.07 -13.96 -7.61
CA SER A 92 -9.51 -15.32 -7.90
C SER A 92 -9.16 -16.27 -6.75
N ALA A 93 -7.95 -16.16 -6.22
CA ALA A 93 -7.51 -16.93 -5.06
C ALA A 93 -8.26 -16.55 -3.77
N ALA A 94 -8.54 -15.26 -3.56
CA ALA A 94 -9.33 -14.78 -2.42
C ALA A 94 -10.76 -15.34 -2.46
N HIS A 95 -11.41 -15.28 -3.63
CA HIS A 95 -12.75 -15.84 -3.81
C HIS A 95 -12.82 -17.35 -3.57
N GLN A 96 -11.80 -18.10 -4.00
CA GLN A 96 -11.72 -19.53 -3.73
C GLN A 96 -11.60 -19.85 -2.23
N ARG A 97 -10.91 -19.02 -1.45
CA ARG A 97 -10.79 -19.18 0.02
C ARG A 97 -12.09 -18.90 0.75
N GLU A 98 -12.94 -18.03 0.22
CA GLU A 98 -14.26 -17.73 0.80
C GLU A 98 -15.29 -18.83 0.52
N ASN A 99 -15.12 -19.56 -0.59
CA ASN A 99 -16.05 -20.62 -1.03
C ASN A 99 -15.62 -22.05 -0.62
N ALA A 100 -14.51 -22.18 0.12
CA ALA A 100 -13.98 -23.46 0.60
C ALA A 100 -14.31 -23.67 2.09
#